data_AF-A0A9W6A7G3-F1
#
_entry.id   AF-A0A9W6A7G3-F1
#
_cell.length_a   1.000
_cell.length_b   1.000
_cell.length_c   1.000
_cell.angle_alpha   90.00
_cell.angle_beta   90.00
_cell.angle_gamma   90.00
#
_symmetry.space_group_name_H-M   'P 1'
#
loop_
_entity.id
_entity.type
_entity.pdbx_description
1 polymer ?
#
loop_
_entity_poly.entity_id
_entity_poly.type
_entity_poly.pdbx_seq_one_letter_code
_entity_poly.pdbx_strand_id
1 'polypeptide(L)'
;MSNASPSEGKGMALLPREIFWLVLKHLEPGDVLRCRRVCQSWNVAFRIGANLLPMLKKRYPLAREVRQLDSESAESLETPEYEVRISQIFDKVTAKYDYLSRVTPQTMYRLKLCDDFGITGERNWFPVQPWEYHASHLMQRIDRPFGETFWSYDDGLLVYPSADHSCLVLMDMETDRKFMVPFMIVGRVIRRVRLQKRVLVIEWAENKAYHWLNDSDGVHRHFATSFDVNQKEDGWRVNFRNEWKIMFLGHPLSERDRFYSTHTQTHYAIYIWQPNRSLYTADEDAPIESLSVWDISKPSDYRPSLDPTGRLRVESGGGEEDLGPTIITRFGFRELGFYGVRQRGLPAIQSLNITDDDQSIEILEGTCAGRSPQVLVPDEWESEVWVTTIPIVGEGPCRRRRADFPLPPYRGNCSLQTNPITFAICDEPWYSIVCESYDEQSQVGYCLYLEEQIWPVETAMFLAVGSPEYAPEPANVLPESLVMELTAMGKVCGTEDYLIGQSHNRELVIFRFDR
;
A
#
# COMPACT_ATOMS: atom_id res chain seq x y z
N MET A 1 -0.75 71.11 -29.24
CA MET A 1 -0.83 69.93 -28.35
C MET A 1 -1.25 68.77 -29.23
N SER A 2 -0.31 67.86 -29.47
CA SER A 2 -0.44 66.75 -30.42
C SER A 2 -1.30 65.63 -29.83
N ASN A 3 -2.31 65.20 -30.60
CA ASN A 3 -3.06 63.98 -30.35
C ASN A 3 -2.11 62.78 -30.48
N ALA A 4 -1.74 62.17 -29.34
CA ALA A 4 -1.14 60.85 -29.35
C ALA A 4 -2.24 59.83 -29.68
N SER A 5 -2.21 59.30 -30.90
CA SER A 5 -2.93 58.07 -31.26
C SER A 5 -2.51 56.95 -30.29
N PRO A 6 -3.44 56.13 -29.76
CA PRO A 6 -3.04 54.93 -29.04
C PRO A 6 -2.25 54.06 -30.01
N SER A 7 -1.04 53.64 -29.64
CA SER A 7 -0.24 52.74 -30.47
C SER A 7 -1.06 51.48 -30.74
N GLU A 8 -1.40 51.23 -32.01
CA GLU A 8 -1.90 49.93 -32.48
C GLU A 8 -0.91 48.87 -31.97
N GLY A 9 -1.40 48.07 -31.01
CA GLY A 9 -0.54 47.35 -30.07
C GLY A 9 0.32 46.31 -30.76
N LYS A 10 1.64 46.45 -30.64
CA LYS A 10 2.61 45.37 -30.88
C LYS A 10 2.66 44.49 -29.64
N GLY A 11 1.67 43.62 -29.46
CA GLY A 11 1.53 42.75 -28.28
C GLY A 11 1.92 41.30 -28.55
N MET A 12 2.44 40.59 -27.55
CA MET A 12 2.79 39.16 -27.66
C MET A 12 1.58 38.28 -27.99
N ALA A 13 0.37 38.69 -27.59
CA ALA A 13 -0.88 38.03 -27.95
C ALA A 13 -1.25 38.10 -29.44
N LEU A 14 -0.59 38.96 -30.21
CA LEU A 14 -0.83 39.16 -31.65
C LEU A 14 0.24 38.49 -32.52
N LEU A 15 1.19 37.77 -31.91
CA LEU A 15 2.18 37.00 -32.67
C LEU A 15 1.49 35.83 -33.40
N PRO A 16 1.90 35.53 -34.65
CA PRO A 16 1.51 34.29 -35.31
C PRO A 16 1.87 33.08 -34.43
N ARG A 17 1.01 32.06 -34.45
CA ARG A 17 1.10 30.89 -33.57
C ARG A 17 2.45 30.18 -33.67
N GLU A 18 2.98 30.11 -34.88
CA GLU A 18 4.26 29.48 -35.19
C GLU A 18 5.42 30.21 -34.52
N ILE A 19 5.39 31.54 -34.50
CA ILE A 19 6.41 32.37 -33.84
C ILE A 19 6.27 32.25 -32.32
N PHE A 20 5.05 32.23 -31.80
CA PHE A 20 4.82 32.02 -30.37
C PHE A 20 5.32 30.65 -29.90
N TRP A 21 5.14 29.60 -30.71
CA TRP A 21 5.71 28.28 -30.44
C TRP A 21 7.24 28.25 -30.44
N LEU A 22 7.91 29.05 -31.27
CA LEU A 22 9.36 29.20 -31.18
C LEU A 22 9.78 29.79 -29.83
N VAL A 23 9.04 30.78 -29.30
CA VAL A 23 9.28 31.32 -27.96
C VAL A 23 9.04 30.25 -26.89
N LEU A 24 7.91 29.53 -26.95
CA LEU A 24 7.58 28.48 -25.98
C LEU A 24 8.60 27.36 -25.92
N LYS A 25 9.24 27.00 -27.04
CA LYS A 25 10.30 25.97 -27.07
C LYS A 25 11.53 26.31 -26.22
N HIS A 26 11.71 27.57 -25.85
CA HIS A 26 12.83 28.05 -25.03
C HIS A 26 12.44 28.31 -23.57
N LEU A 27 11.22 27.98 -23.16
CA LEU A 27 10.73 28.21 -21.81
C LEU A 27 10.44 26.87 -21.12
N GLU A 28 10.80 26.76 -19.84
CA GLU A 28 10.28 25.67 -19.01
C GLU A 28 8.81 25.96 -18.62
N PRO A 29 8.01 24.95 -18.26
CA PRO A 29 6.61 25.14 -17.87
C PRO A 29 6.44 26.18 -16.75
N GLY A 30 7.34 26.19 -15.77
CA GLY A 30 7.34 27.19 -14.70
C GLY A 30 7.58 28.63 -15.19
N ASP A 31 8.37 28.82 -16.25
CA ASP A 31 8.60 30.13 -16.85
C ASP A 31 7.36 30.64 -17.58
N VAL A 32 6.60 29.76 -18.23
CA VAL A 32 5.30 30.11 -18.83
C VAL A 32 4.36 30.73 -17.80
N LEU A 33 4.29 30.16 -16.59
CA LEU A 33 3.49 30.72 -15.50
C LEU A 33 4.01 32.09 -15.03
N ARG A 34 5.33 32.29 -15.00
CA ARG A 34 5.95 33.59 -14.66
C ARG A 34 5.69 34.64 -15.74
N CYS A 35 5.77 34.26 -17.02
CA CYS A 35 5.53 35.14 -18.16
C CYS A 35 4.13 35.76 -18.13
N ARG A 36 3.11 35.04 -17.62
CA ARG A 36 1.76 35.56 -17.45
C ARG A 36 1.67 36.75 -16.48
N ARG A 37 2.69 36.98 -15.65
CA ARG A 37 2.74 38.09 -14.68
C ARG A 37 3.41 39.35 -15.24
N VAL A 38 3.97 39.32 -16.45
CA VAL A 38 4.72 40.43 -17.04
C VAL A 38 3.79 41.58 -17.45
N CYS A 39 2.75 41.31 -18.24
CA CYS A 39 1.75 42.30 -18.64
C CYS A 39 0.46 41.61 -19.12
N GLN A 40 -0.62 42.37 -19.33
CA GLN A 40 -1.91 41.84 -19.81
C GLN A 40 -1.79 41.07 -21.14
N SER A 41 -1.01 41.59 -22.09
CA SER A 41 -0.81 40.91 -23.39
C SER A 41 -0.12 39.55 -23.24
N TRP A 42 0.89 39.44 -22.37
CA TRP A 42 1.56 38.17 -22.10
C TRP A 42 0.64 37.21 -21.34
N ASN A 43 -0.14 37.72 -20.37
CA ASN A 43 -1.13 36.92 -19.67
C ASN A 43 -2.10 36.22 -20.62
N VAL A 44 -2.63 36.96 -21.59
CA VAL A 44 -3.51 36.40 -22.63
C VAL A 44 -2.74 35.37 -23.48
N ALA A 45 -1.57 35.72 -24.03
CA ALA A 45 -0.82 34.85 -24.92
C ALA A 45 -0.45 33.50 -24.29
N PHE A 46 0.03 33.51 -23.05
CA PHE A 46 0.47 32.32 -22.31
C PHE A 46 -0.68 31.56 -21.62
N ARG A 47 -1.94 31.95 -21.85
CA ARG A 47 -3.14 31.22 -21.39
C ARG A 47 -3.90 30.54 -22.52
N ILE A 48 -3.53 30.75 -23.78
CA ILE A 48 -4.20 30.12 -24.93
C ILE A 48 -3.95 28.60 -24.86
N GLY A 49 -4.98 27.82 -24.58
CA GLY A 49 -4.89 26.36 -24.41
C GLY A 49 -4.28 25.65 -25.62
N ALA A 50 -4.65 26.08 -26.83
CA ALA A 50 -4.10 25.56 -28.07
C ALA A 50 -2.56 25.73 -28.20
N ASN A 51 -1.98 26.71 -27.51
CA ASN A 51 -0.53 26.91 -27.46
C ASN A 51 0.16 26.07 -26.39
N LEU A 52 -0.55 25.81 -25.28
CA LEU A 52 -0.02 25.07 -24.13
C LEU A 52 -0.09 23.55 -24.31
N LEU A 53 -1.10 23.05 -25.04
CA LEU A 53 -1.33 21.60 -25.21
C LEU A 53 -0.11 20.84 -25.76
N PRO A 54 0.62 21.31 -26.81
CA PRO A 54 1.80 20.59 -27.29
C PRO A 54 2.92 20.53 -26.27
N MET A 55 3.09 21.59 -25.47
CA MET A 55 4.08 21.64 -24.40
C MET A 55 3.71 20.69 -23.27
N LEU A 56 2.43 20.68 -22.86
CA LEU A 56 1.89 19.77 -21.86
C LEU A 56 2.12 18.31 -22.25
N LYS A 57 1.74 17.91 -23.47
CA LYS A 57 1.95 16.54 -23.97
C LYS A 57 3.41 16.15 -24.10
N LYS A 58 4.27 17.12 -24.45
CA LYS A 58 5.72 16.87 -24.58
C LYS A 58 6.40 16.73 -23.22
N ARG A 59 6.03 17.57 -22.25
CA ARG A 59 6.73 17.73 -20.97
C ARG A 59 6.09 16.98 -19.81
N TYR A 60 4.86 16.52 -19.95
CA TYR A 60 4.18 15.71 -18.92
C TYR A 60 3.32 14.62 -19.57
N PRO A 61 3.85 13.81 -20.51
CA PRO A 61 3.06 12.81 -21.24
C PRO A 61 2.43 11.77 -20.30
N LEU A 62 3.11 11.48 -19.19
CA LEU A 62 2.69 10.50 -18.21
C LEU A 62 1.91 11.11 -17.05
N ALA A 63 1.52 12.38 -17.07
CA ALA A 63 0.66 12.93 -16.01
C ALA A 63 -0.79 12.46 -16.20
N ARG A 64 -1.49 12.11 -15.12
CA ARG A 64 -2.87 11.57 -15.17
C ARG A 64 -3.81 12.45 -15.98
N GLU A 65 -3.78 13.77 -15.75
CA GLU A 65 -4.62 14.71 -16.47
C GLU A 65 -4.35 14.71 -17.99
N VAL A 66 -3.11 14.47 -18.40
CA VAL A 66 -2.70 14.43 -19.82
C VAL A 66 -3.12 13.11 -20.46
N ARG A 67 -2.92 11.98 -19.77
CA ARG A 67 -3.41 10.67 -20.22
C ARG A 67 -4.92 10.67 -20.44
N GLN A 68 -5.68 11.36 -19.57
CA GLN A 68 -7.12 11.51 -19.71
C GLN A 68 -7.50 12.34 -20.95
N LEU A 69 -6.77 13.41 -21.27
CA LEU A 69 -7.01 14.20 -22.49
C LEU A 69 -6.85 13.40 -23.77
N ASP A 70 -5.92 12.44 -23.82
CA ASP A 70 -5.73 11.58 -24.99
C ASP A 70 -6.86 10.58 -25.22
N SER A 71 -7.66 10.30 -24.17
CA SER A 71 -8.84 9.44 -24.24
C SER A 71 -10.12 10.16 -24.70
N GLU A 72 -10.07 11.48 -24.89
CA GLU A 72 -11.26 12.28 -25.25
C GLU A 72 -11.55 12.29 -26.75
N SER A 73 -12.84 12.36 -27.10
CA SER A 73 -13.29 12.37 -28.49
C SER A 73 -12.86 13.64 -29.24
N ALA A 74 -12.72 13.55 -30.57
CA ALA A 74 -12.33 14.69 -31.41
C ALA A 74 -13.34 15.87 -31.36
N GLU A 75 -14.62 15.60 -31.06
CA GLU A 75 -15.69 16.60 -31.02
C GLU A 75 -15.56 17.57 -29.82
N SER A 76 -14.87 17.15 -28.75
CA SER A 76 -14.62 17.97 -27.54
C SER A 76 -13.52 19.02 -27.73
N LEU A 77 -12.71 18.93 -28.80
CA LEU A 77 -11.42 19.64 -28.93
C LEU A 77 -11.52 21.08 -29.46
N GLU A 78 -12.69 21.54 -29.89
CA GLU A 78 -12.85 22.84 -30.60
C GLU A 78 -13.71 23.87 -29.84
N THR A 79 -14.07 23.61 -28.58
CA THR A 79 -14.87 24.55 -27.79
C THR A 79 -14.00 25.58 -27.03
N PRO A 80 -14.46 26.82 -26.81
CA PRO A 80 -13.77 27.78 -25.93
C PRO A 80 -13.59 27.25 -24.50
N GLU A 81 -14.52 26.42 -24.04
CA GLU A 81 -14.46 25.74 -22.73
C GLU A 81 -13.27 24.76 -22.67
N TYR A 82 -12.99 24.07 -23.77
CA TYR A 82 -11.82 23.20 -23.90
C TYR A 82 -10.52 23.98 -23.76
N GLU A 83 -10.38 25.15 -24.40
CA GLU A 83 -9.16 25.97 -24.25
C GLU A 83 -8.92 26.41 -22.80
N VAL A 84 -9.98 26.84 -22.10
CA VAL A 84 -9.91 27.22 -20.68
C VAL A 84 -9.50 26.02 -19.84
N ARG A 85 -10.09 24.85 -20.09
CA ARG A 85 -9.76 23.60 -19.40
C ARG A 85 -8.30 23.19 -19.61
N ILE A 86 -7.78 23.27 -20.84
CA ILE A 86 -6.36 22.99 -21.10
C ILE A 86 -5.45 23.97 -20.35
N SER A 87 -5.78 25.25 -20.30
CA SER A 87 -5.01 26.20 -19.50
C SER A 87 -5.03 25.86 -18.01
N GLN A 88 -6.16 25.39 -17.47
CA GLN A 88 -6.26 24.98 -16.06
C GLN A 88 -5.46 23.70 -15.78
N ILE A 89 -5.53 22.71 -16.69
CA ILE A 89 -4.74 21.49 -16.58
C ILE A 89 -3.24 21.82 -16.63
N PHE A 90 -2.81 22.68 -17.56
CA PHE A 90 -1.43 23.13 -17.63
C PHE A 90 -0.97 23.74 -16.30
N ASP A 91 -1.80 24.59 -15.69
CA ASP A 91 -1.48 25.25 -14.41
C ASP A 91 -1.36 24.22 -13.28
N LYS A 92 -2.32 23.29 -13.20
CA LYS A 92 -2.35 22.23 -12.19
C LYS A 92 -1.15 21.29 -12.32
N VAL A 93 -0.90 20.74 -13.51
CA VAL A 93 0.19 19.79 -13.76
C VAL A 93 1.55 20.46 -13.53
N THR A 94 1.75 21.67 -14.05
CA THR A 94 2.99 22.41 -13.83
C THR A 94 3.26 22.64 -12.35
N ALA A 95 2.26 23.07 -11.58
CA ALA A 95 2.42 23.28 -10.14
C ALA A 95 2.71 21.96 -9.41
N LYS A 96 1.98 20.88 -9.74
CA LYS A 96 2.17 19.56 -9.14
C LYS A 96 3.60 19.05 -9.28
N TYR A 97 4.13 19.05 -10.50
CA TYR A 97 5.51 18.60 -10.75
C TYR A 97 6.58 19.58 -10.26
N ASP A 98 6.23 20.84 -10.00
CA ASP A 98 7.11 21.80 -9.32
C ASP A 98 7.16 21.57 -7.80
N TYR A 99 6.07 21.06 -7.18
CA TYR A 99 6.07 20.62 -5.79
C TYR A 99 6.74 19.25 -5.59
N LEU A 100 6.49 18.30 -6.49
CA LEU A 100 7.18 17.00 -6.50
C LEU A 100 8.70 17.16 -6.65
N SER A 101 9.16 18.03 -7.55
CA SER A 101 10.61 18.23 -7.79
C SER A 101 11.33 18.80 -6.58
N ARG A 102 10.66 19.69 -5.84
CA ARG A 102 11.16 20.26 -4.59
C ARG A 102 10.88 19.38 -3.38
N VAL A 103 10.18 18.27 -3.58
CA VAL A 103 9.80 17.34 -2.52
C VAL A 103 9.08 18.03 -1.36
N THR A 104 8.27 19.02 -1.70
CA THR A 104 7.56 19.84 -0.73
C THR A 104 6.07 19.68 -1.00
N PRO A 105 5.26 19.19 -0.05
CA PRO A 105 3.83 19.09 -0.26
C PRO A 105 3.21 20.49 -0.42
N GLN A 106 2.21 20.60 -1.29
CA GLN A 106 1.36 21.79 -1.39
C GLN A 106 0.45 21.89 -0.16
N THR A 107 -0.18 20.77 0.21
CA THR A 107 -0.93 20.64 1.47
C THR A 107 -0.58 19.36 2.21
N MET A 108 -0.74 19.40 3.54
CA MET A 108 -0.45 18.28 4.43
C MET A 108 -1.65 18.03 5.33
N TYR A 109 -2.24 16.84 5.23
CA TYR A 109 -3.30 16.39 6.13
C TYR A 109 -2.74 15.47 7.21
N ARG A 110 -3.24 15.64 8.43
CA ARG A 110 -2.98 14.76 9.57
C ARG A 110 -4.29 14.19 10.07
N LEU A 111 -4.44 12.87 9.97
CA LEU A 111 -5.64 12.14 10.38
C LEU A 111 -5.30 11.32 11.62
N LYS A 112 -5.93 11.64 12.75
CA LYS A 112 -5.66 10.94 14.02
C LYS A 112 -6.16 9.50 13.95
N LEU A 113 -5.29 8.56 14.31
CA LEU A 113 -5.62 7.15 14.39
C LEU A 113 -6.11 6.78 15.80
N CYS A 114 -6.96 5.75 15.88
CA CYS A 114 -7.41 5.22 17.15
C CYS A 114 -6.24 4.79 18.05
N ASP A 115 -6.41 4.95 19.37
CA ASP A 115 -5.51 4.35 20.35
C ASP A 115 -5.71 2.83 20.40
N ASP A 116 -4.73 2.10 20.93
CA ASP A 116 -4.77 0.65 21.13
C ASP A 116 -5.96 0.23 22.01
N PHE A 117 -6.37 1.11 22.93
CA PHE A 117 -7.49 0.91 23.83
C PHE A 117 -8.73 1.68 23.38
N GLY A 118 -9.87 1.00 23.41
CA GLY A 118 -11.16 1.59 23.09
C GLY A 118 -11.74 2.43 24.22
N ILE A 119 -12.92 3.00 23.96
CA ILE A 119 -13.71 3.80 24.93
C ILE A 119 -14.03 3.00 26.20
N THR A 120 -14.13 1.68 26.10
CA THR A 120 -14.38 0.78 27.25
C THR A 120 -13.14 0.55 28.12
N GLY A 121 -11.96 1.04 27.71
CA GLY A 121 -10.67 0.71 28.32
C GLY A 121 -10.13 -0.67 27.93
N GLU A 122 -10.87 -1.43 27.13
CA GLU A 122 -10.44 -2.72 26.59
C GLU A 122 -9.52 -2.51 25.39
N ARG A 123 -8.58 -3.43 25.18
CA ARG A 123 -7.68 -3.38 24.02
C ARG A 123 -8.46 -3.71 22.76
N ASN A 124 -8.57 -2.77 21.83
CA ASN A 124 -9.29 -2.93 20.57
C ASN A 124 -8.33 -3.11 19.39
N TRP A 125 -7.10 -2.64 19.47
CA TRP A 125 -6.12 -2.77 18.40
C TRP A 125 -4.89 -3.48 18.93
N PHE A 126 -4.58 -4.61 18.30
CA PHE A 126 -3.37 -5.36 18.62
C PHE A 126 -2.92 -6.08 17.36
N PRO A 127 -1.86 -5.61 16.69
CA PRO A 127 -1.45 -6.20 15.43
C PRO A 127 -0.82 -7.57 15.64
N VAL A 128 -0.71 -8.34 14.56
CA VAL A 128 0.21 -9.49 14.54
C VAL A 128 1.63 -8.94 14.67
N GLN A 129 2.39 -9.41 15.65
CA GLN A 129 3.75 -8.92 15.88
C GLN A 129 4.68 -9.37 14.73
N PRO A 130 5.73 -8.62 14.39
CA PRO A 130 6.73 -9.08 13.42
C PRO A 130 7.57 -10.22 14.00
N TRP A 131 8.34 -10.93 13.16
CA TRP A 131 9.40 -11.81 13.66
C TRP A 131 10.58 -10.99 14.19
N GLU A 132 11.37 -11.58 15.08
CA GLU A 132 12.63 -10.97 15.57
C GLU A 132 13.84 -11.43 14.75
N TYR A 133 13.72 -12.61 14.15
CA TYR A 133 14.73 -13.25 13.32
C TYR A 133 14.13 -13.56 11.95
N HIS A 134 14.90 -13.30 10.89
CA HIS A 134 14.49 -13.54 9.52
C HIS A 134 15.70 -13.82 8.61
N ALA A 135 15.56 -14.75 7.67
CA ALA A 135 16.64 -15.23 6.80
C ALA A 135 17.18 -14.18 5.81
N SER A 136 16.42 -13.09 5.59
CA SER A 136 16.82 -11.97 4.73
C SER A 136 17.92 -11.08 5.34
N HIS A 137 18.29 -11.30 6.60
CA HIS A 137 19.35 -10.54 7.29
C HIS A 137 20.61 -11.39 7.43
N LEU A 138 21.78 -10.81 7.18
CA LEU A 138 23.06 -11.52 7.30
C LEU A 138 23.25 -12.13 8.70
N MET A 139 23.00 -11.33 9.75
CA MET A 139 23.07 -11.77 11.15
C MET A 139 21.80 -12.49 11.60
N GLN A 140 20.84 -12.73 10.69
CA GLN A 140 19.50 -13.29 10.91
C GLN A 140 18.61 -12.50 11.89
N ARG A 141 19.17 -11.59 12.68
CA ARG A 141 18.42 -10.66 13.52
C ARG A 141 18.02 -9.44 12.70
N ILE A 142 16.76 -9.03 12.86
CA ILE A 142 16.27 -7.80 12.24
C ILE A 142 17.00 -6.60 12.84
N ASP A 143 17.54 -5.75 11.96
CA ASP A 143 18.28 -4.53 12.29
C ASP A 143 17.37 -3.41 12.84
N ARG A 144 16.20 -3.22 12.23
CA ARG A 144 15.22 -2.19 12.59
C ARG A 144 13.80 -2.73 12.44
N PRO A 145 13.14 -3.18 13.52
CA PRO A 145 11.78 -3.67 13.45
C PRO A 145 10.76 -2.54 13.31
N PHE A 146 9.72 -2.77 12.52
CA PHE A 146 8.54 -1.94 12.36
C PHE A 146 7.27 -2.72 12.71
N GLY A 147 6.28 -2.03 13.25
CA GLY A 147 4.96 -2.61 13.51
C GLY A 147 4.11 -2.72 12.24
N GLU A 148 3.05 -3.51 12.30
CA GLU A 148 2.03 -3.55 11.24
C GLU A 148 1.13 -2.30 11.29
N THR A 149 0.82 -1.76 10.13
CA THR A 149 -0.13 -0.65 9.97
C THR A 149 -1.59 -1.14 10.00
N PHE A 150 -2.48 -0.41 10.66
CA PHE A 150 -3.94 -0.64 10.58
C PHE A 150 -4.62 0.13 9.45
N TRP A 151 -3.85 0.81 8.59
CA TRP A 151 -4.35 1.44 7.38
C TRP A 151 -3.92 0.65 6.14
N SER A 152 -4.76 0.73 5.12
CA SER A 152 -4.54 0.05 3.84
C SER A 152 -5.01 0.95 2.70
N TYR A 153 -4.23 0.94 1.62
CA TYR A 153 -4.45 1.74 0.43
C TYR A 153 -4.54 0.82 -0.79
N ASP A 154 -5.54 1.03 -1.64
CA ASP A 154 -5.74 0.30 -2.90
C ASP A 154 -6.50 1.19 -3.88
N ASP A 155 -5.93 1.42 -5.06
CA ASP A 155 -6.57 2.08 -6.21
C ASP A 155 -7.38 3.35 -5.85
N GLY A 156 -6.68 4.35 -5.27
CA GLY A 156 -7.24 5.64 -4.89
C GLY A 156 -8.09 5.64 -3.62
N LEU A 157 -8.23 4.51 -2.94
CA LEU A 157 -8.99 4.38 -1.70
C LEU A 157 -8.10 4.07 -0.51
N LEU A 158 -8.36 4.75 0.60
CA LEU A 158 -7.63 4.61 1.85
C LEU A 158 -8.59 4.20 2.97
N VAL A 159 -8.33 3.07 3.62
CA VAL A 159 -9.05 2.66 4.84
C VAL A 159 -8.14 2.86 6.04
N TYR A 160 -8.66 3.48 7.11
CA TYR A 160 -7.92 3.71 8.35
C TYR A 160 -8.83 3.79 9.58
N PRO A 161 -8.30 3.55 10.79
CA PRO A 161 -9.04 3.66 12.03
C PRO A 161 -9.10 5.10 12.54
N SER A 162 -10.16 5.84 12.26
CA SER A 162 -10.30 7.25 12.65
C SER A 162 -10.57 7.41 14.14
N ALA A 163 -9.74 8.16 14.85
CA ALA A 163 -9.99 8.55 16.24
C ALA A 163 -11.23 9.43 16.37
N ASP A 164 -11.39 10.40 15.46
CA ASP A 164 -12.49 11.38 15.48
C ASP A 164 -13.86 10.71 15.39
N HIS A 165 -13.94 9.61 14.63
CA HIS A 165 -15.17 8.85 14.46
C HIS A 165 -15.23 7.56 15.30
N SER A 166 -14.13 7.16 15.95
CA SER A 166 -14.00 5.92 16.72
C SER A 166 -14.40 4.65 15.93
N CYS A 167 -14.13 4.63 14.62
CA CYS A 167 -14.34 3.45 13.78
C CYS A 167 -13.43 3.47 12.53
N LEU A 168 -13.55 2.43 11.71
CA LEU A 168 -12.89 2.39 10.40
C LEU A 168 -13.59 3.32 9.41
N VAL A 169 -12.80 4.08 8.67
CA VAL A 169 -13.25 5.04 7.64
C VAL A 169 -12.57 4.70 6.33
N LEU A 170 -13.37 4.67 5.26
CA LEU A 170 -12.90 4.66 3.88
C LEU A 170 -12.85 6.11 3.38
N MET A 171 -11.71 6.53 2.84
CA MET A 171 -11.51 7.85 2.25
C MET A 171 -11.17 7.71 0.77
N ASP A 172 -11.86 8.49 -0.05
CA ASP A 172 -11.56 8.64 -1.46
C ASP A 172 -10.47 9.72 -1.62
N MET A 173 -9.31 9.31 -2.13
CA MET A 173 -8.15 10.19 -2.29
C MET A 173 -8.35 11.22 -3.43
N GLU A 174 -9.29 11.01 -4.34
CA GLU A 174 -9.59 11.98 -5.39
C GLU A 174 -10.44 13.13 -4.84
N THR A 175 -11.48 12.81 -4.06
CA THR A 175 -12.50 13.78 -3.61
C THR A 175 -12.38 14.20 -2.15
N ASP A 176 -11.48 13.58 -1.38
CA ASP A 176 -11.33 13.70 0.08
C ASP A 176 -12.61 13.33 0.88
N ARG A 177 -13.61 12.72 0.22
CA ARG A 177 -14.85 12.29 0.88
C ARG A 177 -14.59 11.06 1.75
N LYS A 178 -15.26 11.02 2.90
CA LYS A 178 -15.13 9.97 3.92
C LYS A 178 -16.43 9.18 4.04
N PHE A 179 -16.31 7.87 4.15
CA PHE A 179 -17.41 6.92 4.23
C PHE A 179 -17.17 5.96 5.39
N MET A 180 -18.16 5.81 6.27
CA MET A 180 -18.05 4.98 7.46
C MET A 180 -18.10 3.50 7.07
N VAL A 181 -17.16 2.69 7.56
CA VAL A 181 -17.22 1.24 7.40
C VAL A 181 -18.21 0.69 8.43
N PRO A 182 -19.24 -0.07 8.03
CA PRO A 182 -20.26 -0.59 8.95
C PRO A 182 -19.75 -1.81 9.74
N PHE A 183 -18.69 -1.61 10.52
CA PHE A 183 -18.06 -2.61 11.37
C PHE A 183 -17.99 -2.11 12.82
N MET A 184 -18.60 -2.86 13.75
CA MET A 184 -18.56 -2.54 15.17
C MET A 184 -17.27 -3.03 15.80
N ILE A 185 -16.45 -2.12 16.35
CA ILE A 185 -15.16 -2.45 16.98
C ILE A 185 -15.33 -2.91 18.43
N VAL A 186 -16.33 -2.40 19.14
CA VAL A 186 -16.54 -2.69 20.56
C VAL A 186 -16.61 -4.21 20.82
N GLY A 187 -15.81 -4.68 21.78
CA GLY A 187 -15.71 -6.10 22.15
C GLY A 187 -14.84 -6.94 21.21
N ARG A 188 -14.16 -6.32 20.24
CA ARG A 188 -13.30 -6.98 19.25
C ARG A 188 -11.88 -6.45 19.32
N VAL A 189 -10.91 -7.35 19.20
CA VAL A 189 -9.49 -7.02 19.05
C VAL A 189 -9.13 -7.12 17.58
N ILE A 190 -8.98 -5.99 16.90
CA ILE A 190 -8.57 -5.92 15.51
C ILE A 190 -7.11 -6.32 15.39
N ARG A 191 -6.87 -7.29 14.51
CA ARG A 191 -5.57 -7.87 14.24
C ARG A 191 -4.97 -7.27 12.97
N ARG A 192 -5.76 -7.13 11.90
CA ARG A 192 -5.33 -6.59 10.61
C ARG A 192 -6.49 -5.97 9.83
N VAL A 193 -6.18 -5.02 8.95
CA VAL A 193 -7.14 -4.35 8.06
C VAL A 193 -6.52 -4.31 6.66
N ARG A 194 -7.19 -4.89 5.66
CA ARG A 194 -6.66 -4.99 4.30
C ARG A 194 -7.75 -4.66 3.28
N LEU A 195 -7.52 -3.63 2.46
CA LEU A 195 -8.30 -3.33 1.27
C LEU A 195 -7.50 -3.82 0.06
N GLN A 196 -8.13 -4.61 -0.81
CA GLN A 196 -7.52 -5.05 -2.05
C GLN A 196 -8.61 -5.45 -3.05
N LYS A 197 -8.44 -5.08 -4.33
CA LYS A 197 -9.36 -5.42 -5.42
C LYS A 197 -10.82 -5.08 -5.06
N ARG A 198 -11.03 -3.92 -4.41
CA ARG A 198 -12.36 -3.43 -3.92
C ARG A 198 -13.04 -4.30 -2.84
N VAL A 199 -12.33 -5.23 -2.22
CA VAL A 199 -12.80 -5.98 -1.05
C VAL A 199 -11.98 -5.59 0.18
N LEU A 200 -12.68 -5.15 1.22
CA LEU A 200 -12.10 -4.85 2.53
C LEU A 200 -12.26 -6.07 3.43
N VAL A 201 -11.16 -6.59 3.97
CA VAL A 201 -11.15 -7.66 4.98
C VAL A 201 -10.61 -7.10 6.29
N ILE A 202 -11.35 -7.35 7.37
CA ILE A 202 -10.97 -7.01 8.74
C ILE A 202 -10.83 -8.30 9.53
N GLU A 203 -9.64 -8.53 10.05
CA GLU A 203 -9.32 -9.71 10.85
C GLU A 203 -9.32 -9.34 12.31
N TRP A 204 -10.01 -10.12 13.12
CA TRP A 204 -10.26 -9.76 14.51
C TRP A 204 -10.44 -10.98 15.40
N ALA A 205 -10.22 -10.78 16.69
CA ALA A 205 -10.45 -11.76 17.72
C ALA A 205 -11.48 -11.26 18.74
N GLU A 206 -12.18 -12.17 19.40
CA GLU A 206 -12.99 -11.81 20.56
C GLU A 206 -12.09 -11.29 21.69
N ASN A 207 -12.54 -10.25 22.38
CA ASN A 207 -11.77 -9.73 23.51
C ASN A 207 -11.70 -10.72 24.69
N LYS A 208 -12.76 -11.52 24.89
CA LYS A 208 -12.79 -12.54 25.95
C LYS A 208 -12.20 -13.86 25.47
N ALA A 209 -11.31 -14.44 26.27
CA ALA A 209 -10.76 -15.76 26.00
C ALA A 209 -11.85 -16.83 26.06
N TYR A 210 -11.83 -17.75 25.10
CA TYR A 210 -12.72 -18.90 24.99
C TYR A 210 -12.25 -20.06 25.89
N HIS A 211 -10.94 -20.27 26.00
CA HIS A 211 -10.30 -21.18 26.97
C HIS A 211 -8.89 -20.69 27.28
N TRP A 212 -8.19 -21.33 28.22
CA TRP A 212 -6.84 -20.95 28.64
C TRP A 212 -5.87 -22.11 28.40
N LEU A 213 -4.71 -21.84 27.79
CA LEU A 213 -3.63 -22.85 27.63
C LEU A 213 -2.82 -23.00 28.91
N ASN A 214 -2.66 -21.90 29.64
CA ASN A 214 -1.97 -21.77 30.91
C ASN A 214 -2.48 -20.50 31.62
N ASP A 215 -1.92 -20.16 32.77
CA ASP A 215 -2.34 -19.01 33.60
C ASP A 215 -2.17 -17.64 32.91
N SER A 216 -1.38 -17.56 31.83
CA SER A 216 -1.06 -16.32 31.11
C SER A 216 -1.63 -16.25 29.69
N ASP A 217 -1.91 -17.38 29.04
CA ASP A 217 -2.28 -17.46 27.63
C ASP A 217 -3.75 -17.87 27.46
N GLY A 218 -4.63 -16.87 27.40
CA GLY A 218 -6.01 -17.04 26.95
C GLY A 218 -6.07 -17.24 25.44
N VAL A 219 -6.86 -18.21 24.99
CA VAL A 219 -7.10 -18.49 23.57
C VAL A 219 -8.42 -17.85 23.14
N HIS A 220 -8.35 -17.04 22.09
CA HIS A 220 -9.48 -16.27 21.58
C HIS A 220 -9.97 -16.88 20.28
N ARG A 221 -11.28 -16.77 19.98
CA ARG A 221 -11.78 -17.12 18.65
C ARG A 221 -11.42 -15.99 17.68
N HIS A 222 -10.86 -16.35 16.53
CA HIS A 222 -10.48 -15.42 15.48
C HIS A 222 -11.41 -15.56 14.28
N PHE A 223 -11.74 -14.43 13.70
CA PHE A 223 -12.64 -14.29 12.57
C PHE A 223 -12.04 -13.32 11.55
N ALA A 224 -12.51 -13.45 10.32
CA ALA A 224 -12.38 -12.42 9.30
C ALA A 224 -13.78 -11.99 8.88
N THR A 225 -13.95 -10.68 8.67
CA THR A 225 -15.16 -10.09 8.14
C THR A 225 -14.80 -9.32 6.87
N SER A 226 -15.50 -9.60 5.76
CA SER A 226 -15.27 -8.91 4.50
C SER A 226 -16.43 -8.00 4.10
N PHE A 227 -16.10 -6.98 3.30
CA PHE A 227 -17.00 -5.97 2.80
C PHE A 227 -16.72 -5.68 1.33
N ASP A 228 -17.77 -5.49 0.54
CA ASP A 228 -17.67 -4.98 -0.83
C ASP A 228 -17.63 -3.46 -0.83
N VAL A 229 -16.66 -2.88 -1.53
CA VAL A 229 -16.48 -1.43 -1.69
C VAL A 229 -16.92 -1.04 -3.10
N ASN A 230 -18.14 -0.53 -3.21
CA ASN A 230 -18.77 -0.24 -4.50
C ASN A 230 -18.87 1.27 -4.75
N GLN A 231 -18.57 1.70 -5.97
CA GLN A 231 -18.79 3.07 -6.40
C GLN A 231 -20.28 3.32 -6.70
N LYS A 232 -20.76 4.49 -6.36
CA LYS A 232 -22.11 5.02 -6.61
C LYS A 232 -22.03 6.46 -7.11
N GLU A 233 -23.15 6.99 -7.60
CA GLU A 233 -23.25 8.39 -8.08
C GLU A 233 -22.87 9.41 -7.00
N ASP A 234 -23.18 9.12 -5.73
CA ASP A 234 -22.92 10.00 -4.58
C ASP A 234 -21.57 9.76 -3.88
N GLY A 235 -20.81 8.73 -4.29
CA GLY A 235 -19.52 8.38 -3.70
C GLY A 235 -19.36 6.87 -3.53
N TRP A 236 -18.87 6.44 -2.37
CA TRP A 236 -18.56 5.03 -2.09
C TRP A 236 -19.53 4.42 -1.09
N ARG A 237 -19.88 3.15 -1.29
CA ARG A 237 -20.68 2.35 -0.35
C ARG A 237 -19.93 1.10 0.05
N VAL A 238 -19.80 0.90 1.35
CA VAL A 238 -19.20 -0.29 1.96
C VAL A 238 -20.33 -1.20 2.46
N ASN A 239 -20.47 -2.38 1.87
CA ASN A 239 -21.52 -3.35 2.23
C ASN A 239 -20.91 -4.57 2.88
N PHE A 240 -21.50 -5.07 3.97
CA PHE A 240 -21.11 -6.35 4.55
C PHE A 240 -21.26 -7.46 3.50
N ARG A 241 -20.24 -8.32 3.40
CA ARG A 241 -20.21 -9.43 2.45
C ARG A 241 -20.25 -10.78 3.16
N ASN A 242 -19.30 -11.03 4.06
CA ASN A 242 -19.13 -12.33 4.72
C ASN A 242 -18.49 -12.21 6.09
N GLU A 243 -18.70 -13.21 6.95
CA GLU A 243 -17.90 -13.46 8.15
C GLU A 243 -17.57 -14.95 8.29
N TRP A 244 -16.32 -15.28 8.59
CA TRP A 244 -15.91 -16.67 8.82
C TRP A 244 -14.87 -16.80 9.91
N LYS A 245 -14.83 -17.99 10.51
CA LYS A 245 -13.81 -18.35 11.51
C LYS A 245 -12.51 -18.70 10.79
N ILE A 246 -11.44 -17.95 11.03
CA ILE A 246 -10.14 -18.17 10.37
C ILE A 246 -9.29 -19.23 11.06
N MET A 247 -9.61 -19.57 12.32
CA MET A 247 -8.90 -20.59 13.09
C MET A 247 -9.85 -21.46 13.89
N PHE A 248 -9.78 -22.79 13.72
CA PHE A 248 -10.71 -23.70 14.38
C PHE A 248 -10.56 -23.69 15.92
N LEU A 249 -9.35 -23.77 16.44
CA LEU A 249 -9.08 -23.80 17.89
C LEU A 249 -8.96 -22.40 18.51
N GLY A 250 -8.88 -21.35 17.69
CA GLY A 250 -8.51 -20.01 18.14
C GLY A 250 -7.00 -19.85 18.33
N HIS A 251 -6.58 -18.64 18.68
CA HIS A 251 -5.18 -18.31 18.97
C HIS A 251 -5.08 -17.38 20.18
N PRO A 252 -3.99 -17.50 20.97
CA PRO A 252 -3.63 -16.49 21.94
C PRO A 252 -3.43 -15.12 21.30
N LEU A 253 -3.84 -14.08 22.02
CA LEU A 253 -3.43 -12.71 21.73
C LEU A 253 -2.03 -12.49 22.34
N SER A 254 -1.03 -13.15 21.75
CA SER A 254 0.36 -13.12 22.23
C SER A 254 1.28 -12.43 21.23
N GLU A 255 2.50 -12.18 21.69
CA GLU A 255 3.61 -11.71 20.86
C GLU A 255 4.35 -12.83 20.17
N ARG A 256 3.90 -14.10 20.22
CA ARG A 256 4.61 -15.24 19.60
C ARG A 256 3.84 -15.92 18.48
N ASP A 257 2.51 -15.98 18.58
CA ASP A 257 1.67 -16.53 17.52
C ASP A 257 1.62 -15.55 16.33
N ARG A 258 1.71 -16.08 15.12
CA ARG A 258 1.74 -15.31 13.88
C ARG A 258 0.72 -15.86 12.91
N PHE A 259 0.06 -14.97 12.21
CA PHE A 259 -0.65 -15.35 11.00
C PHE A 259 -0.58 -14.22 9.99
N TYR A 260 -0.60 -14.59 8.72
CA TYR A 260 -0.58 -13.64 7.63
C TYR A 260 -1.53 -14.06 6.55
N SER A 261 -2.21 -13.10 5.95
CA SER A 261 -3.28 -13.38 5.01
C SER A 261 -3.21 -12.51 3.78
N THR A 262 -3.88 -12.97 2.73
CA THR A 262 -4.07 -12.28 1.45
C THR A 262 -5.43 -12.65 0.89
N HIS A 263 -5.97 -11.80 0.02
CA HIS A 263 -7.28 -12.04 -0.56
C HIS A 263 -7.45 -11.41 -1.94
N THR A 264 -8.39 -11.96 -2.68
CA THR A 264 -8.96 -11.40 -3.91
C THR A 264 -10.44 -11.15 -3.68
N GLN A 265 -11.19 -10.93 -4.76
CA GLN A 265 -12.64 -10.83 -4.68
C GLN A 265 -13.31 -12.16 -4.34
N THR A 266 -12.66 -13.28 -4.67
CA THR A 266 -13.25 -14.62 -4.54
C THR A 266 -12.52 -15.51 -3.55
N HIS A 267 -11.26 -15.23 -3.23
CA HIS A 267 -10.46 -16.09 -2.37
C HIS A 267 -9.85 -15.34 -1.18
N TYR A 268 -9.71 -16.05 -0.06
CA TYR A 268 -8.94 -15.60 1.09
C TYR A 268 -7.96 -16.70 1.48
N ALA A 269 -6.68 -16.39 1.63
CA ALA A 269 -5.66 -17.32 2.09
C ALA A 269 -5.02 -16.82 3.38
N ILE A 270 -4.71 -17.74 4.29
CA ILE A 270 -4.01 -17.45 5.55
C ILE A 270 -2.90 -18.47 5.80
N TYR A 271 -1.70 -17.96 6.05
CA TYR A 271 -0.56 -18.70 6.58
C TYR A 271 -0.51 -18.51 8.10
N ILE A 272 -0.49 -19.62 8.84
CA ILE A 272 -0.41 -19.64 10.30
C ILE A 272 0.94 -20.21 10.70
N TRP A 273 1.57 -19.57 11.68
CA TRP A 273 2.79 -20.02 12.32
C TRP A 273 2.65 -19.90 13.83
N GLN A 274 2.73 -21.02 14.53
CA GLN A 274 2.67 -21.05 15.99
C GLN A 274 3.90 -21.72 16.57
N PRO A 275 4.54 -21.12 17.58
CA PRO A 275 5.64 -21.77 18.26
C PRO A 275 5.16 -23.07 18.91
N ASN A 276 6.01 -24.09 18.93
CA ASN A 276 5.72 -25.29 19.70
C ASN A 276 5.81 -24.95 21.19
N ARG A 277 4.72 -25.19 21.92
CA ARG A 277 4.58 -24.88 23.36
C ARG A 277 4.86 -26.10 24.25
N SER A 278 5.27 -27.23 23.67
CA SER A 278 5.63 -28.45 24.42
C SER A 278 6.99 -28.31 25.09
N LEU A 279 7.00 -28.48 26.42
CA LEU A 279 8.22 -28.45 27.25
C LEU A 279 9.18 -29.62 26.97
N TYR A 280 8.71 -30.70 26.33
CA TYR A 280 9.47 -31.95 26.13
C TYR A 280 10.05 -32.10 24.73
N THR A 281 9.72 -31.19 23.81
CA THR A 281 10.22 -31.15 22.43
C THR A 281 10.92 -29.83 22.15
N ALA A 282 11.43 -29.17 23.20
CA ALA A 282 12.06 -27.85 23.12
C ALA A 282 13.28 -27.82 22.17
N ASP A 283 13.88 -28.98 21.88
CA ASP A 283 14.99 -29.15 20.94
C ASP A 283 14.54 -29.54 19.51
N GLU A 284 13.24 -29.83 19.27
CA GLU A 284 12.70 -30.00 17.92
C GLU A 284 11.99 -28.70 17.48
N ASP A 285 12.76 -27.81 16.84
CA ASP A 285 12.37 -26.57 16.15
C ASP A 285 11.27 -26.76 15.09
N ALA A 286 10.07 -27.15 15.52
CA ALA A 286 8.96 -27.51 14.65
C ALA A 286 7.71 -26.74 15.05
N PRO A 287 7.60 -25.45 14.67
CA PRO A 287 6.36 -24.71 14.80
C PRO A 287 5.21 -25.43 14.08
N ILE A 288 4.00 -25.23 14.61
CA ILE A 288 2.76 -25.69 13.96
C ILE A 288 2.46 -24.68 12.86
N GLU A 289 2.51 -25.17 11.62
CA GLU A 289 2.38 -24.36 10.43
C GLU A 289 1.25 -24.90 9.56
N SER A 290 0.45 -23.99 9.01
CA SER A 290 -0.60 -24.34 8.05
C SER A 290 -0.91 -23.19 7.12
N LEU A 291 -1.24 -23.51 5.87
CA LEU A 291 -1.79 -22.59 4.88
C LEU A 291 -3.19 -23.07 4.52
N SER A 292 -4.18 -22.20 4.60
CA SER A 292 -5.56 -22.54 4.27
C SER A 292 -6.14 -21.51 3.31
N VAL A 293 -6.99 -21.95 2.39
CA VAL A 293 -7.67 -21.10 1.41
C VAL A 293 -9.18 -21.27 1.51
N TRP A 294 -9.90 -20.15 1.54
CA TRP A 294 -11.35 -20.04 1.54
C TRP A 294 -11.82 -19.48 0.21
N ASP A 295 -12.94 -20.03 -0.26
CA ASP A 295 -13.84 -19.36 -1.18
C ASP A 295 -14.66 -18.34 -0.38
N ILE A 296 -14.58 -17.07 -0.77
CA ILE A 296 -15.36 -15.93 -0.25
C ILE A 296 -16.17 -15.25 -1.36
N SER A 297 -16.37 -15.92 -2.50
CA SER A 297 -17.05 -15.40 -3.69
C SER A 297 -18.55 -15.19 -3.48
N LYS A 298 -19.18 -16.00 -2.64
CA LYS A 298 -20.61 -15.90 -2.32
C LYS A 298 -20.82 -15.09 -1.05
N PRO A 299 -21.62 -14.00 -1.09
CA PRO A 299 -22.05 -13.29 0.11
C PRO A 299 -22.93 -14.16 1.01
N SER A 300 -22.84 -13.96 2.31
CA SER A 300 -23.61 -14.66 3.34
C SER A 300 -23.80 -13.77 4.55
N ASP A 301 -25.06 -13.65 4.99
CA ASP A 301 -25.44 -12.88 6.18
C ASP A 301 -25.12 -13.62 7.49
N TYR A 302 -24.79 -14.92 7.42
CA TYR A 302 -24.48 -15.73 8.59
C TYR A 302 -23.19 -15.26 9.27
N ARG A 303 -23.25 -15.10 10.59
CA ARG A 303 -22.14 -14.60 11.41
C ARG A 303 -21.75 -15.63 12.47
N PRO A 304 -20.69 -16.42 12.25
CA PRO A 304 -20.26 -17.43 13.22
C PRO A 304 -19.80 -16.84 14.56
N SER A 305 -19.51 -15.54 14.64
CA SER A 305 -19.25 -14.88 15.93
C SER A 305 -20.50 -14.81 16.82
N LEU A 306 -21.68 -14.67 16.22
CA LEU A 306 -22.97 -14.57 16.91
C LEU A 306 -23.62 -15.94 17.17
N ASP A 307 -23.14 -16.99 16.50
CA ASP A 307 -23.56 -18.37 16.71
C ASP A 307 -22.38 -19.30 17.02
N PRO A 308 -21.95 -19.38 18.29
CA PRO A 308 -20.91 -20.33 18.71
C PRO A 308 -21.27 -21.80 18.44
N THR A 309 -22.56 -22.14 18.30
CA THR A 309 -23.03 -23.53 18.16
C THR A 309 -23.10 -23.98 16.71
N GLY A 310 -23.12 -23.06 15.75
CA GLY A 310 -23.27 -23.33 14.33
C GLY A 310 -24.65 -23.81 13.90
N ARG A 311 -25.64 -23.82 14.80
CA ARG A 311 -26.98 -24.34 14.54
C ARG A 311 -27.79 -23.44 13.61
N LEU A 312 -27.60 -22.13 13.70
CA LEU A 312 -28.34 -21.14 12.92
C LEU A 312 -27.90 -21.13 11.44
N ARG A 313 -26.76 -21.75 11.10
CA ARG A 313 -26.28 -21.87 9.72
C ARG A 313 -27.25 -22.64 8.82
N VAL A 314 -27.97 -23.62 9.37
CA VAL A 314 -28.92 -24.47 8.62
C VAL A 314 -30.34 -23.90 8.63
N GLU A 315 -30.71 -23.14 9.68
CA GLU A 315 -32.06 -22.63 9.88
C GLU A 315 -32.33 -21.31 9.13
N SER A 316 -31.30 -20.55 8.78
CA SER A 316 -31.42 -19.21 8.19
C SER A 316 -31.79 -19.20 6.69
N GLY A 317 -31.79 -20.37 6.03
CA GLY A 317 -31.87 -20.48 4.57
C GLY A 317 -33.10 -21.19 4.01
N GLY A 318 -34.23 -21.29 4.71
CA GLY A 318 -35.48 -21.82 4.12
C GLY A 318 -35.39 -23.19 3.43
N GLY A 319 -34.39 -24.02 3.76
CA GLY A 319 -34.11 -25.31 3.13
C GLY A 319 -32.94 -25.34 2.12
N GLU A 320 -32.37 -24.20 1.74
CA GLU A 320 -31.10 -24.12 0.99
C GLU A 320 -29.94 -23.87 1.97
N GLU A 321 -28.88 -24.69 1.90
CA GLU A 321 -27.68 -24.51 2.71
C GLU A 321 -27.05 -23.14 2.39
N ASP A 322 -26.83 -22.31 3.42
CA ASP A 322 -26.06 -21.07 3.24
C ASP A 322 -24.62 -21.40 2.78
N LEU A 323 -24.39 -21.19 1.49
CA LEU A 323 -23.14 -21.41 0.77
C LEU A 323 -22.10 -20.29 1.02
N GLY A 324 -22.20 -19.58 2.15
CA GLY A 324 -21.18 -18.65 2.64
C GLY A 324 -19.78 -19.27 2.73
N PRO A 325 -18.78 -18.55 3.25
CA PRO A 325 -17.38 -18.92 3.07
C PRO A 325 -17.05 -20.37 3.36
N THR A 326 -16.39 -21.04 2.42
CA THR A 326 -16.02 -22.46 2.50
C THR A 326 -14.54 -22.67 2.24
N ILE A 327 -13.95 -23.68 2.86
CA ILE A 327 -12.52 -23.98 2.69
C ILE A 327 -12.34 -24.83 1.44
N ILE A 328 -11.46 -24.38 0.55
CA ILE A 328 -11.10 -25.07 -0.69
C ILE A 328 -9.97 -26.06 -0.42
N THR A 329 -8.91 -25.60 0.24
CA THR A 329 -7.73 -26.42 0.52
C THR A 329 -7.08 -26.04 1.86
N ARG A 330 -6.36 -27.02 2.44
CA ARG A 330 -5.56 -26.87 3.65
C ARG A 330 -4.26 -27.64 3.49
N PHE A 331 -3.15 -26.93 3.57
CA PHE A 331 -1.81 -27.49 3.65
C PHE A 331 -1.36 -27.45 5.10
N GLY A 332 -1.13 -28.63 5.69
CA GLY A 332 -0.48 -28.74 7.00
C GLY A 332 1.04 -28.71 6.87
N PHE A 333 1.73 -28.90 7.98
CA PHE A 333 3.20 -28.90 8.01
C PHE A 333 3.85 -29.95 7.08
N ARG A 334 3.14 -31.04 6.74
CA ARG A 334 3.65 -32.07 5.82
C ARG A 334 3.62 -31.58 4.38
N GLU A 335 2.50 -31.02 3.95
CA GLU A 335 2.31 -30.48 2.60
C GLU A 335 3.19 -29.24 2.38
N LEU A 336 3.26 -28.35 3.37
CA LEU A 336 4.21 -27.22 3.35
C LEU A 336 5.67 -27.70 3.26
N GLY A 337 6.00 -28.81 3.92
CA GLY A 337 7.30 -29.47 3.82
C GLY A 337 7.55 -30.09 2.43
N PHE A 338 6.54 -30.71 1.83
CA PHE A 338 6.59 -31.28 0.48
C PHE A 338 6.88 -30.20 -0.57
N TYR A 339 6.20 -29.05 -0.49
CA TYR A 339 6.46 -27.91 -1.37
C TYR A 339 7.72 -27.10 -1.00
N GLY A 340 8.33 -27.40 0.15
CA GLY A 340 9.55 -26.76 0.63
C GLY A 340 9.36 -25.30 1.04
N VAL A 341 8.15 -24.91 1.47
CA VAL A 341 7.77 -23.54 1.90
C VAL A 341 7.53 -23.45 3.40
N ARG A 342 7.95 -24.47 4.15
CA ARG A 342 7.84 -24.51 5.61
C ARG A 342 8.91 -23.61 6.24
N GLN A 343 8.48 -22.65 7.06
CA GLN A 343 9.33 -21.59 7.61
C GLN A 343 10.15 -22.03 8.83
N ARG A 344 9.61 -22.94 9.65
CA ARG A 344 10.30 -23.45 10.86
C ARG A 344 10.79 -22.30 11.77
N GLY A 345 11.94 -22.46 12.43
CA GLY A 345 12.50 -21.48 13.37
C GLY A 345 13.16 -20.24 12.74
N LEU A 346 13.43 -20.25 11.43
CA LEU A 346 14.03 -19.12 10.71
C LEU A 346 13.19 -18.79 9.47
N PRO A 347 12.16 -17.94 9.62
CA PRO A 347 11.28 -17.57 8.51
C PRO A 347 12.05 -16.81 7.43
N ALA A 348 11.67 -17.08 6.18
CA ALA A 348 12.16 -16.42 4.97
C ALA A 348 11.02 -15.80 4.14
N ILE A 349 9.76 -16.16 4.41
CA ILE A 349 8.60 -15.64 3.70
C ILE A 349 8.47 -14.12 3.87
N GLN A 350 8.31 -13.43 2.75
CA GLN A 350 8.13 -11.97 2.68
C GLN A 350 6.89 -11.53 1.89
N SER A 351 6.32 -12.42 1.07
CA SER A 351 5.10 -12.13 0.33
C SER A 351 4.20 -13.37 0.23
N LEU A 352 2.91 -13.19 0.43
CA LEU A 352 1.87 -14.20 0.22
C LEU A 352 0.79 -13.59 -0.69
N ASN A 353 0.67 -14.11 -1.92
CA ASN A 353 -0.27 -13.60 -2.91
C ASN A 353 -1.11 -14.72 -3.52
N ILE A 354 -2.32 -14.37 -3.95
CA ILE A 354 -3.13 -15.20 -4.84
C ILE A 354 -2.93 -14.64 -6.24
N THR A 355 -2.68 -15.51 -7.22
CA THR A 355 -2.47 -15.12 -8.62
C THR A 355 -3.71 -14.41 -9.19
N ASP A 356 -3.52 -13.57 -10.21
CA ASP A 356 -4.63 -12.78 -10.77
C ASP A 356 -5.74 -13.61 -11.42
N ASP A 357 -5.44 -14.83 -11.84
CA ASP A 357 -6.41 -15.81 -12.33
C ASP A 357 -7.13 -16.59 -11.21
N ASP A 358 -6.80 -16.29 -9.94
CA ASP A 358 -7.38 -16.92 -8.76
C ASP A 358 -7.15 -18.44 -8.68
N GLN A 359 -6.14 -18.97 -9.39
CA GLN A 359 -5.89 -20.41 -9.45
C GLN A 359 -4.77 -20.90 -8.53
N SER A 360 -3.86 -20.03 -8.11
CA SER A 360 -2.66 -20.42 -7.36
C SER A 360 -2.32 -19.45 -6.24
N ILE A 361 -1.57 -19.96 -5.26
CA ILE A 361 -0.92 -19.18 -4.21
C ILE A 361 0.54 -19.02 -4.60
N GLU A 362 1.06 -17.80 -4.56
CA GLU A 362 2.48 -17.49 -4.69
C GLU A 362 3.06 -17.08 -3.35
N ILE A 363 4.12 -17.78 -2.96
CA ILE A 363 4.90 -17.53 -1.76
C ILE A 363 6.28 -17.05 -2.20
N LEU A 364 6.65 -15.84 -1.77
CA LEU A 364 7.99 -15.30 -1.99
C LEU A 364 8.79 -15.43 -0.71
N GLU A 365 9.95 -16.08 -0.81
CA GLU A 365 10.91 -16.26 0.27
C GLU A 365 12.20 -15.52 -0.09
N GLY A 366 12.69 -14.66 0.80
CA GLY A 366 13.95 -13.93 0.61
C GLY A 366 14.98 -14.28 1.66
N THR A 367 16.20 -14.57 1.20
CA THR A 367 17.35 -14.93 2.03
C THR A 367 18.57 -14.09 1.64
N CYS A 368 19.41 -13.75 2.61
CA CYS A 368 20.70 -13.13 2.34
C CYS A 368 21.77 -14.21 2.11
N ALA A 369 22.31 -14.28 0.90
CA ALA A 369 23.47 -15.12 0.57
C ALA A 369 24.76 -14.26 0.58
N GLY A 370 25.88 -14.86 0.98
CA GLY A 370 27.18 -14.19 1.06
C GLY A 370 28.18 -15.11 1.76
N ARG A 371 29.37 -15.31 1.16
CA ARG A 371 30.32 -16.33 1.67
C ARG A 371 31.01 -15.83 2.94
N SER A 372 30.87 -16.64 3.99
CA SER A 372 31.53 -16.55 5.30
C SER A 372 31.00 -15.46 6.25
N PRO A 373 30.49 -15.82 7.44
CA PRO A 373 30.08 -14.87 8.49
C PRO A 373 31.25 -14.02 9.06
N GLN A 374 32.46 -14.19 8.52
CA GLN A 374 33.67 -13.50 8.95
C GLN A 374 33.95 -12.21 8.15
N VAL A 375 33.24 -11.98 7.03
CA VAL A 375 33.44 -10.80 6.17
C VAL A 375 32.19 -9.92 6.23
N LEU A 376 32.27 -8.82 6.97
CA LEU A 376 31.23 -7.78 7.09
C LEU A 376 31.32 -6.76 5.94
N VAL A 377 31.58 -7.21 4.71
CA VAL A 377 31.64 -6.32 3.54
C VAL A 377 30.29 -6.37 2.82
N PRO A 378 29.47 -5.30 2.85
CA PRO A 378 28.12 -5.32 2.27
C PRO A 378 28.07 -5.60 0.76
N ASP A 379 29.13 -5.26 0.02
CA ASP A 379 29.22 -5.45 -1.44
C ASP A 379 29.23 -6.93 -1.88
N GLU A 380 29.44 -7.85 -0.94
CA GLU A 380 29.43 -9.30 -1.20
C GLU A 380 28.06 -9.95 -0.86
N TRP A 381 27.06 -9.15 -0.46
CA TRP A 381 25.75 -9.66 -0.08
C TRP A 381 24.82 -9.78 -1.28
N GLU A 382 24.30 -10.98 -1.51
CA GLU A 382 23.34 -11.28 -2.55
C GLU A 382 21.95 -11.52 -1.95
N SER A 383 20.93 -10.83 -2.47
CA SER A 383 19.54 -11.16 -2.19
C SER A 383 19.14 -12.38 -3.02
N GLU A 384 18.92 -13.52 -2.36
CA GLU A 384 18.35 -14.72 -2.99
C GLU A 384 16.85 -14.78 -2.74
N VAL A 385 16.06 -14.65 -3.81
CA VAL A 385 14.60 -14.69 -3.76
C VAL A 385 14.09 -15.93 -4.47
N TRP A 386 13.21 -16.67 -3.81
CA TRP A 386 12.53 -17.84 -4.35
C TRP A 386 11.04 -17.58 -4.44
N VAL A 387 10.45 -17.90 -5.59
CA VAL A 387 9.00 -17.88 -5.81
C VAL A 387 8.52 -19.32 -5.89
N THR A 388 7.60 -19.68 -5.00
CA THR A 388 6.91 -20.98 -5.03
C THR A 388 5.43 -20.77 -5.31
N THR A 389 4.96 -21.31 -6.44
CA THR A 389 3.56 -21.27 -6.87
C THR A 389 2.91 -22.63 -6.60
N ILE A 390 1.83 -22.64 -5.82
CA ILE A 390 1.08 -23.83 -5.41
C ILE A 390 -0.35 -23.69 -5.91
N PRO A 391 -0.92 -24.68 -6.64
CA PRO A 391 -2.31 -24.61 -7.08
C PRO A 391 -3.28 -24.60 -5.89
N ILE A 392 -4.32 -23.77 -5.95
CA ILE A 392 -5.38 -23.73 -4.93
C ILE A 392 -6.25 -25.00 -5.00
N VAL A 393 -6.52 -25.49 -6.20
CA VAL A 393 -7.35 -26.68 -6.45
C VAL A 393 -6.51 -27.79 -7.10
N GLY A 394 -6.55 -28.97 -6.49
CA GLY A 394 -5.92 -30.19 -7.01
C GLY A 394 -4.46 -30.40 -6.57
N GLU A 395 -3.90 -31.53 -6.95
CA GLU A 395 -2.54 -31.99 -6.59
C GLU A 395 -1.53 -31.67 -7.72
N GLY A 396 -1.73 -30.54 -8.41
CA GLY A 396 -0.90 -30.15 -9.55
C GLY A 396 0.56 -29.89 -9.15
N PRO A 397 1.50 -29.96 -10.11
CA PRO A 397 2.91 -29.69 -9.83
C PRO A 397 3.09 -28.27 -9.29
N CYS A 398 3.87 -28.11 -8.23
CA CYS A 398 4.31 -26.79 -7.81
C CYS A 398 5.39 -26.26 -8.75
N ARG A 399 5.41 -24.95 -8.98
CA ARG A 399 6.51 -24.28 -9.67
C ARG A 399 7.36 -23.58 -8.64
N ARG A 400 8.62 -23.96 -8.51
CA ARG A 400 9.61 -23.25 -7.69
C ARG A 400 10.72 -22.70 -8.58
N ARG A 401 11.02 -21.41 -8.45
CA ARG A 401 12.06 -20.74 -9.25
C ARG A 401 12.78 -19.68 -8.43
N ARG A 402 14.06 -19.47 -8.73
CA ARG A 402 14.78 -18.26 -8.30
C ARG A 402 14.22 -17.07 -9.08
N ALA A 403 14.02 -15.94 -8.41
CA ALA A 403 13.62 -14.68 -9.04
C ALA A 403 14.86 -13.84 -9.38
N ASP A 404 14.71 -13.03 -10.42
CA ASP A 404 15.77 -12.14 -10.93
C ASP A 404 15.64 -10.71 -10.37
N PHE A 405 14.84 -10.53 -9.32
CA PHE A 405 14.65 -9.28 -8.61
C PHE A 405 14.97 -9.48 -7.12
N PRO A 406 15.51 -8.46 -6.43
CA PRO A 406 15.68 -8.52 -4.98
C PRO A 406 14.42 -8.10 -4.24
N LEU A 407 14.35 -8.49 -2.97
CA LEU A 407 13.38 -7.98 -2.00
C LEU A 407 14.12 -7.16 -0.94
N PRO A 408 13.52 -6.09 -0.39
CA PRO A 408 14.10 -5.44 0.77
C PRO A 408 14.11 -6.41 1.95
N PRO A 409 15.08 -6.35 2.87
CA PRO A 409 15.07 -7.18 4.07
C PRO A 409 13.78 -7.03 4.87
N TYR A 410 13.25 -8.15 5.37
CA TYR A 410 12.06 -8.15 6.20
C TYR A 410 12.29 -7.35 7.49
N ARG A 411 11.45 -6.35 7.73
CA ARG A 411 11.45 -5.55 8.96
C ARG A 411 10.09 -5.46 9.63
N GLY A 412 9.07 -6.15 9.11
CA GLY A 412 7.72 -6.20 9.69
C GLY A 412 6.69 -5.23 9.08
N ASN A 413 7.14 -4.10 8.54
CA ASN A 413 6.35 -2.98 7.97
C ASN A 413 5.26 -3.36 6.93
N CYS A 414 5.41 -4.47 6.21
CA CYS A 414 4.49 -4.87 5.15
C CYS A 414 3.69 -6.15 5.45
N SER A 415 3.81 -6.77 6.63
CA SER A 415 3.05 -7.97 7.04
C SER A 415 2.85 -9.04 5.94
N LEU A 416 3.94 -9.40 5.26
CA LEU A 416 4.01 -10.31 4.11
C LEU A 416 3.37 -9.79 2.81
N GLN A 417 3.49 -8.50 2.56
CA GLN A 417 3.10 -7.82 1.31
C GLN A 417 4.30 -7.10 0.72
N THR A 418 5.51 -7.63 0.92
CA THR A 418 6.71 -7.01 0.37
C THR A 418 6.67 -7.13 -1.15
N ASN A 419 6.84 -5.98 -1.82
CA ASN A 419 6.98 -5.91 -3.26
C ASN A 419 8.46 -6.02 -3.66
N PRO A 420 8.73 -6.56 -4.86
CA PRO A 420 10.06 -6.49 -5.49
C PRO A 420 10.59 -5.06 -5.57
N ILE A 421 11.90 -4.91 -5.41
CA ILE A 421 12.58 -3.63 -5.66
C ILE A 421 12.73 -3.44 -7.16
N THR A 422 12.33 -2.29 -7.68
CA THR A 422 12.41 -1.95 -9.10
C THR A 422 13.70 -1.21 -9.46
N PHE A 423 14.34 -0.55 -8.48
CA PHE A 423 15.45 0.39 -8.68
C PHE A 423 15.12 1.55 -9.66
N ALA A 424 13.85 1.77 -9.96
CA ALA A 424 13.44 2.87 -10.85
C ALA A 424 13.59 4.24 -10.17
N ILE A 425 13.78 4.27 -8.85
CA ILE A 425 13.77 5.50 -8.03
C ILE A 425 15.17 5.92 -7.63
N CYS A 426 15.95 5.01 -7.04
CA CYS A 426 17.30 5.29 -6.56
C CYS A 426 18.17 4.03 -6.63
N ASP A 427 19.48 4.24 -6.68
CA ASP A 427 20.51 3.18 -6.76
C ASP A 427 20.97 2.69 -5.37
N GLU A 428 20.20 2.98 -4.32
CA GLU A 428 20.49 2.51 -2.95
C GLU A 428 20.50 0.98 -2.91
N PRO A 429 21.39 0.36 -2.13
CA PRO A 429 21.52 -1.08 -2.10
C PRO A 429 20.27 -1.75 -1.54
N TRP A 430 19.93 -2.94 -2.07
CA TRP A 430 18.73 -3.66 -1.69
C TRP A 430 18.58 -3.88 -0.17
N TYR A 431 19.70 -4.03 0.55
CA TYR A 431 19.72 -4.28 1.99
C TYR A 431 19.42 -3.02 2.82
N SER A 432 19.62 -1.82 2.28
CA SER A 432 19.27 -0.56 2.96
C SER A 432 17.80 -0.17 2.74
N ILE A 433 17.21 -0.62 1.64
CA ILE A 433 15.82 -0.32 1.28
C ILE A 433 14.86 -0.97 2.30
N VAL A 434 13.90 -0.18 2.76
CA VAL A 434 12.83 -0.59 3.69
C VAL A 434 11.55 -0.91 2.92
N CYS A 435 11.14 -0.03 2.01
CA CYS A 435 10.03 -0.26 1.10
C CYS A 435 10.07 0.69 -0.11
N GLU A 436 9.44 0.25 -1.20
CA GLU A 436 9.25 1.03 -2.42
C GLU A 436 7.75 1.15 -2.74
N SER A 437 7.32 2.33 -3.15
CA SER A 437 5.99 2.59 -3.71
C SER A 437 6.16 3.19 -5.09
N TYR A 438 5.67 2.51 -6.12
CA TYR A 438 5.82 2.92 -7.52
C TYR A 438 4.46 2.97 -8.21
N ASP A 439 4.13 4.11 -8.82
CA ASP A 439 2.94 4.26 -9.65
C ASP A 439 3.30 4.01 -11.11
N GLU A 440 2.92 2.83 -11.64
CA GLU A 440 3.25 2.41 -13.00
C GLU A 440 2.75 3.36 -14.09
N GLN A 441 1.63 4.06 -13.86
CA GLN A 441 1.04 4.90 -14.90
C GLN A 441 1.74 6.26 -15.04
N SER A 442 2.18 6.84 -13.92
CA SER A 442 2.94 8.10 -13.93
C SER A 442 4.45 7.90 -13.90
N GLN A 443 4.88 6.68 -13.57
CA GLN A 443 6.27 6.30 -13.30
C GLN A 443 6.91 7.09 -12.15
N VAL A 444 6.10 7.74 -11.31
CA VAL A 444 6.55 8.39 -10.09
C VAL A 444 6.68 7.34 -9.00
N GLY A 445 7.79 7.37 -8.26
CA GLY A 445 8.04 6.43 -7.18
C GLY A 445 8.68 7.07 -5.95
N TYR A 446 8.50 6.39 -4.82
CA TYR A 446 9.02 6.75 -3.52
C TYR A 446 9.80 5.56 -2.93
N CYS A 447 11.04 5.79 -2.52
CA CYS A 447 11.90 4.76 -1.93
C CYS A 447 12.32 5.17 -0.52
N LEU A 448 11.88 4.41 0.49
CA LEU A 448 12.29 4.55 1.87
C LEU A 448 13.48 3.65 2.13
N TYR A 449 14.59 4.22 2.60
CA TYR A 449 15.82 3.49 2.86
C TYR A 449 16.54 3.98 4.11
N LEU A 450 17.47 3.17 4.59
CA LEU A 450 18.33 3.45 5.73
C LEU A 450 19.70 3.93 5.25
N GLU A 451 20.34 4.82 5.99
CA GLU A 451 21.75 5.17 5.76
C GLU A 451 22.64 3.92 5.70
N GLU A 452 23.59 3.88 4.77
CA GLU A 452 24.58 2.81 4.68
C GLU A 452 25.54 2.86 5.87
N GLN A 453 25.24 2.15 6.97
CA GLN A 453 26.17 1.95 8.06
C GLN A 453 26.17 0.51 8.57
N ILE A 454 27.37 0.06 8.94
CA ILE A 454 27.61 -1.26 9.53
C ILE A 454 27.00 -1.27 10.94
N TRP A 455 26.08 -2.21 11.18
CA TRP A 455 25.50 -2.57 12.48
C TRP A 455 26.54 -2.47 13.63
N PRO A 456 26.22 -1.94 14.84
CA PRO A 456 24.91 -1.59 15.41
C PRO A 456 24.82 -0.09 15.78
N VAL A 457 24.45 0.78 14.85
CA VAL A 457 24.24 2.21 15.14
C VAL A 457 22.85 2.62 14.67
N GLU A 458 22.22 3.56 15.39
CA GLU A 458 20.96 4.18 14.97
C GLU A 458 21.11 4.75 13.57
N THR A 459 20.40 4.15 12.63
CA THR A 459 20.50 4.49 11.21
C THR A 459 19.47 5.56 10.87
N ALA A 460 19.87 6.65 10.22
CA ALA A 460 18.92 7.64 9.71
C ALA A 460 18.02 7.01 8.63
N MET A 461 16.78 7.49 8.51
CA MET A 461 15.89 7.12 7.41
C MET A 461 15.86 8.24 6.39
N PHE A 462 15.81 7.86 5.13
CA PHE A 462 15.69 8.78 4.00
C PHE A 462 14.55 8.34 3.08
N LEU A 463 13.90 9.31 2.45
CA LEU A 463 12.84 9.05 1.48
C LEU A 463 13.18 9.76 0.17
N ALA A 464 13.54 8.97 -0.84
CA ALA A 464 13.83 9.45 -2.18
C ALA A 464 12.56 9.48 -3.04
N VAL A 465 12.47 10.46 -3.94
CA VAL A 465 11.40 10.62 -4.92
C VAL A 465 11.99 10.59 -6.32
N GLY A 466 11.53 9.64 -7.13
CA GLY A 466 11.93 9.45 -8.51
C GLY A 466 10.79 9.74 -9.48
N SER A 467 11.12 10.32 -10.63
CA SER A 467 10.18 10.55 -11.74
C SER A 467 10.95 10.68 -13.05
N PRO A 468 10.42 10.21 -14.19
CA PRO A 468 11.06 10.36 -15.50
C PRO A 468 11.34 11.81 -15.87
N GLU A 469 10.55 12.75 -15.34
CA GLU A 469 10.70 14.18 -15.63
C GLU A 469 12.01 14.79 -15.09
N TYR A 470 12.60 14.14 -14.09
CA TYR A 470 13.86 14.55 -13.46
C TYR A 470 15.05 13.71 -13.93
N ALA A 471 14.83 12.62 -14.66
CA ALA A 471 15.94 11.80 -15.17
C ALA A 471 16.81 12.61 -16.16
N PRO A 472 18.16 12.51 -16.11
CA PRO A 472 18.96 11.57 -15.32
C PRO A 472 19.47 12.12 -13.97
N GLU A 473 18.88 13.21 -13.45
CA GLU A 473 19.29 13.76 -12.15
C GLU A 473 19.05 12.73 -11.02
N PRO A 474 19.88 12.75 -9.96
CA PRO A 474 19.65 11.89 -8.80
C PRO A 474 18.28 12.14 -8.18
N ALA A 475 17.72 11.10 -7.58
CA ALA A 475 16.43 11.20 -6.88
C ALA A 475 16.46 12.31 -5.85
N ASN A 476 15.38 13.09 -5.77
CA ASN A 476 15.29 14.13 -4.77
C ASN A 476 14.94 13.50 -3.41
N VAL A 477 15.67 13.86 -2.37
CA VAL A 477 15.47 13.31 -1.02
C VAL A 477 14.68 14.30 -0.17
N LEU A 478 13.69 13.80 0.56
CA LEU A 478 12.93 14.61 1.52
C LEU A 478 13.85 15.16 2.62
N PRO A 479 13.63 16.40 3.09
CA PRO A 479 14.23 16.87 4.33
C PRO A 479 13.87 15.94 5.51
N GLU A 480 14.84 15.70 6.39
CA GLU A 480 14.70 14.79 7.54
C GLU A 480 13.44 15.06 8.38
N SER A 481 13.11 16.33 8.59
CA SER A 481 11.90 16.74 9.33
C SER A 481 10.60 16.24 8.71
N LEU A 482 10.53 16.11 7.38
CA LEU A 482 9.36 15.58 6.67
C LEU A 482 9.39 14.05 6.59
N VAL A 483 10.58 13.43 6.54
CA VAL A 483 10.71 11.97 6.58
C VAL A 483 10.11 11.42 7.86
N MET A 484 10.40 12.03 9.01
CA MET A 484 9.92 11.59 10.32
C MET A 484 8.39 11.68 10.51
N GLU A 485 7.72 12.48 9.68
CA GLU A 485 6.25 12.60 9.68
C GLU A 485 5.56 11.39 9.01
N LEU A 486 6.25 10.63 8.17
CA LEU A 486 5.63 9.58 7.32
C LEU A 486 6.09 8.15 7.63
N THR A 487 7.21 7.98 8.32
CA THR A 487 8.00 6.74 8.25
C THR A 487 8.00 5.91 9.53
N ALA A 488 7.18 6.24 10.53
CA ALA A 488 7.16 5.56 11.82
C ALA A 488 6.88 4.05 11.73
N MET A 489 6.13 3.65 10.71
CA MET A 489 5.77 2.24 10.47
C MET A 489 6.57 1.59 9.33
N GLY A 490 7.57 2.28 8.78
CA GLY A 490 8.38 1.77 7.67
C GLY A 490 7.58 1.51 6.39
N LYS A 491 6.39 2.09 6.22
CA LYS A 491 5.51 1.86 5.08
C LYS A 491 5.05 3.19 4.51
N VAL A 492 5.21 3.34 3.20
CA VAL A 492 4.67 4.47 2.43
C VAL A 492 3.88 3.96 1.22
N CYS A 493 2.87 4.72 0.81
CA CYS A 493 2.13 4.48 -0.43
C CYS A 493 1.89 5.82 -1.12
N GLY A 494 2.02 5.90 -2.43
CA GLY A 494 1.85 7.16 -3.13
C GLY A 494 1.76 7.04 -4.64
N THR A 495 1.36 8.16 -5.25
CA THR A 495 1.28 8.38 -6.70
C THR A 495 1.90 9.75 -7.02
N GLU A 496 1.81 10.21 -8.27
CA GLU A 496 2.16 11.59 -8.63
C GLU A 496 1.34 12.66 -7.88
N ASP A 497 0.14 12.34 -7.35
CA ASP A 497 -0.72 13.34 -6.71
C ASP A 497 -0.50 13.44 -5.19
N TYR A 498 -0.09 12.34 -4.54
CA TYR A 498 0.03 12.28 -3.09
C TYR A 498 0.96 11.19 -2.59
N LEU A 499 1.39 11.34 -1.34
CA LEU A 499 2.19 10.39 -0.57
C LEU A 499 1.57 10.21 0.82
N ILE A 500 1.42 8.95 1.24
CA ILE A 500 0.77 8.53 2.47
C ILE A 500 1.79 7.80 3.33
N GLY A 501 1.80 8.11 4.62
CA GLY A 501 2.61 7.45 5.62
C GLY A 501 2.03 7.66 7.02
N GLN A 502 2.73 7.19 8.04
CA GLN A 502 2.29 7.31 9.43
C GLN A 502 3.38 7.94 10.29
N SER A 503 2.99 8.89 11.13
CA SER A 503 3.87 9.57 12.07
C SER A 503 4.00 8.79 13.38
N HIS A 504 5.03 9.12 14.16
CA HIS A 504 5.25 8.56 15.49
C HIS A 504 4.15 8.95 16.50
N ASN A 505 3.37 9.98 16.19
CA ASN A 505 2.25 10.46 17.00
C ASN A 505 0.93 9.72 16.71
N ARG A 506 0.98 8.58 16.01
CA ARG A 506 -0.21 7.82 15.57
C ARG A 506 -1.14 8.65 14.69
N GLU A 507 -0.56 9.44 13.81
CA GLU A 507 -1.30 10.18 12.79
C GLU A 507 -0.99 9.60 11.42
N LEU A 508 -2.01 9.36 10.63
CA LEU A 508 -1.85 9.09 9.21
C LEU A 508 -1.65 10.43 8.51
N VAL A 509 -0.52 10.55 7.82
CA VAL A 509 -0.09 11.79 7.18
C VAL A 509 -0.21 11.63 5.67
N ILE A 510 -0.85 12.61 5.03
CA ILE A 510 -1.05 12.66 3.58
C ILE A 510 -0.45 13.96 3.06
N PHE A 511 0.60 13.83 2.25
CA PHE A 511 1.18 14.91 1.48
C PHE A 511 0.45 14.98 0.14
N ARG A 512 -0.10 16.15 -0.20
CA ARG A 512 -0.69 16.42 -1.52
C ARG A 512 0.26 17.28 -2.33
N PHE A 513 0.47 16.88 -3.57
CA PHE A 513 1.21 17.66 -4.56
C PHE A 513 0.26 18.34 -5.56
N ASP A 514 -0.98 17.85 -5.68
CA ASP A 514 -1.98 18.32 -6.63
C ASP A 514 -2.88 19.46 -6.11
N ARG A 515 -2.92 19.71 -4.79
CA ARG A 515 -3.75 20.75 -4.16
C ARG A 515 -3.28 21.21 -2.80
#